data_AF-A0A7S8E8R1-F1
#
_entry.id   AF-A0A7S8E8R1-F1
#
_cell.length_a   1.000
_cell.length_b   1.000
_cell.length_c   1.000
_cell.angle_alpha   90.00
_cell.angle_beta   90.00
_cell.angle_gamma   90.00
#
_symmetry.space_group_name_H-M   'P 1'
#
loop_
_entity.id
_entity.type
_entity.pdbx_description
1 polymer ?
#
loop_
_entity_poly.entity_id
_entity_poly.type
_entity_poly.pdbx_seq_one_letter_code
_entity_poly.pdbx_strand_id
1 'polypeptide(L)'
;MLASLYEEITTNDGKTAYHIIVKLEFTFACGDTGQTMTLPWRGESIDTNDKRISKAATTGEKYFLLKSFILSTGDVQDDADNTSPEIVQRNNNGHRPKPPSNNNVVV
;
A
#
# COMPACT_ATOMS: atom_id res chain seq x y z
N MET A 1 1.93 -18.01 8.44
CA MET A 1 1.06 -16.87 8.81
C MET A 1 1.34 -15.73 7.83
N LEU A 2 0.46 -15.52 6.85
CA LEU A 2 0.58 -14.44 5.86
C LEU A 2 0.23 -13.10 6.54
N ALA A 3 1.17 -12.55 7.30
CA ALA A 3 0.99 -11.23 7.90
C ALA A 3 0.98 -10.18 6.79
N SER A 4 -0.17 -9.53 6.60
CA SER A 4 -0.29 -8.31 5.81
C SER A 4 0.20 -7.14 6.67
N LEU A 5 0.97 -6.22 6.08
CA LEU A 5 1.38 -5.01 6.76
C LEU A 5 0.28 -3.96 6.60
N TYR A 6 0.00 -3.22 7.66
CA TYR A 6 -1.06 -2.23 7.74
C TYR A 6 -0.52 -0.96 8.37
N GLU A 7 -0.73 0.16 7.69
CA GLU A 7 -0.39 1.50 8.16
C GLU A 7 -1.56 2.45 7.87
N GLU A 8 -1.92 3.25 8.86
CA GLU A 8 -2.87 4.35 8.69
C GLU A 8 -2.09 5.61 8.29
N ILE A 9 -2.48 6.21 7.17
CA ILE A 9 -1.86 7.42 6.64
C ILE A 9 -2.90 8.54 6.54
N THR A 10 -2.49 9.79 6.71
CA THR A 10 -3.37 10.95 6.52
C THR A 10 -3.20 11.50 5.10
N THR A 11 -4.29 11.63 4.36
CA THR A 11 -4.33 12.23 3.01
C THR A 11 -4.20 13.76 3.08
N ASN A 12 -3.94 14.40 1.93
CA ASN A 12 -3.81 15.86 1.83
C ASN A 12 -5.04 16.63 2.36
N ASP A 13 -6.24 16.07 2.19
CA ASP A 13 -7.51 16.68 2.63
C ASP A 13 -7.81 16.41 4.12
N GLY A 14 -6.88 15.82 4.87
CA GLY A 14 -7.05 15.47 6.28
C GLY A 14 -7.89 14.21 6.52
N LYS A 15 -8.27 13.48 5.46
CA LYS A 15 -8.97 12.19 5.58
C LYS A 15 -8.00 11.06 5.86
N THR A 16 -8.44 10.07 6.62
CA THR A 16 -7.70 8.82 6.82
C THR A 16 -7.68 8.00 5.53
N ALA A 17 -6.48 7.53 5.15
CA ALA A 17 -6.26 6.48 4.17
C ALA A 17 -5.49 5.32 4.82
N TYR A 18 -5.55 4.17 4.19
CA TYR A 18 -4.93 2.96 4.67
C TYR A 18 -3.98 2.43 3.63
N HIS A 19 -2.71 2.31 4.02
CA HIS A 19 -1.70 1.63 3.24
C HIS A 19 -1.67 0.16 3.66
N ILE A 20 -1.84 -0.74 2.69
CA ILE A 20 -1.85 -2.18 2.91
C ILE A 20 -0.93 -2.89 1.94
N ILE A 21 -0.16 -3.84 2.47
CA ILE A 21 0.65 -4.77 1.69
C ILE A 21 0.11 -6.18 1.94
N VAL A 22 -0.33 -6.82 0.86
CA VAL A 22 -0.77 -8.22 0.86
C VAL A 22 0.36 -9.12 0.36
N LYS A 23 0.57 -10.24 1.04
CA LYS A 23 1.50 -11.29 0.59
C LYS A 23 0.73 -12.28 -0.27
N LEU A 24 1.23 -12.51 -1.47
CA LEU A 24 0.64 -13.40 -2.47
C LEU A 24 1.63 -14.51 -2.79
N GLU A 25 1.14 -15.67 -3.20
CA GLU A 25 1.94 -16.72 -3.81
C GLU A 25 1.27 -17.10 -5.11
N PHE A 26 2.03 -17.07 -6.20
CA PHE A 26 1.57 -17.47 -7.52
C PHE A 26 2.25 -18.77 -7.91
N THR A 27 1.46 -19.73 -8.37
CA THR A 27 1.96 -21.02 -8.83
C THR A 27 1.70 -21.17 -10.31
N PHE A 28 2.77 -21.25 -11.10
CA PHE A 28 2.68 -21.73 -12.47
C PHE A 28 2.66 -23.26 -12.48
N ALA A 29 1.79 -23.84 -13.30
CA ALA A 29 1.69 -25.30 -13.47
C ALA A 29 1.76 -25.65 -14.96
N CYS A 30 2.66 -26.56 -15.32
CA CYS A 30 2.73 -27.13 -16.66
C CYS A 30 1.65 -28.20 -16.81
N GLY A 31 0.72 -28.01 -17.76
CA GLY A 31 -0.40 -28.93 -17.98
C GLY A 31 0.03 -30.32 -18.47
N ASP A 32 1.17 -30.42 -19.16
CA ASP A 32 1.64 -31.68 -19.75
C ASP A 32 2.46 -32.53 -18.77
N THR A 33 3.32 -31.89 -17.97
CA THR A 33 4.25 -32.59 -17.07
C THR A 33 3.80 -32.59 -15.61
N GLY A 34 2.84 -31.73 -15.25
CA GLY A 34 2.44 -31.49 -13.86
C GLY A 34 3.48 -30.72 -13.04
N GLN A 35 4.59 -30.28 -13.65
CA GLN A 35 5.61 -29.51 -12.94
C GLN A 35 5.04 -28.15 -12.50
N THR A 36 5.32 -27.77 -11.25
CA THR A 36 4.88 -26.50 -10.68
C THR A 36 6.06 -25.62 -10.27
N MET A 37 5.88 -24.31 -10.38
CA MET A 37 6.81 -23.30 -9.87
C MET A 37 6.02 -22.27 -9.07
N THR A 38 6.30 -22.17 -7.77
CA THR A 38 5.66 -21.21 -6.86
C THR A 38 6.59 -20.06 -6.57
N LEU A 39 6.09 -18.83 -6.72
CA LEU A 39 6.84 -17.60 -6.53
C LEU A 39 6.13 -16.72 -5.49
N PRO A 40 6.84 -16.28 -4.44
CA PRO A 40 6.29 -15.30 -3.50
C PRO A 40 6.23 -13.92 -4.17
N TRP A 41 5.14 -13.20 -3.90
CA TRP A 41 4.91 -11.86 -4.41
C TRP A 41 4.22 -10.96 -3.38
N ARG A 42 4.15 -9.67 -3.69
CA ARG A 42 3.45 -8.68 -2.86
C ARG A 42 2.58 -7.78 -3.72
N GLY A 43 1.36 -7.57 -3.26
CA GLY A 43 0.47 -6.53 -3.76
C GLY A 43 0.40 -5.38 -2.78
N GLU A 44 0.27 -4.16 -3.30
CA GLU A 44 0.22 -2.94 -2.49
C GLU A 44 -1.00 -2.11 -2.90
N SER A 45 -1.64 -1.48 -1.92
CA SER A 45 -2.67 -0.49 -2.17
C SER A 45 -2.70 0.57 -1.08
N ILE A 46 -3.00 1.79 -1.51
CA ILE A 46 -3.44 2.87 -0.65
C ILE A 46 -4.91 3.14 -0.98
N ASP A 47 -5.78 3.06 0.02
CA ASP A 47 -7.21 3.28 -0.15
C ASP A 47 -7.85 3.87 1.11
N THR A 48 -8.82 4.75 0.94
CA THR A 48 -9.58 5.36 2.04
C THR A 48 -10.77 4.50 2.49
N ASN A 49 -11.04 3.39 1.80
CA ASN A 49 -12.25 2.59 1.97
C ASN A 49 -11.94 1.11 2.32
N ASP A 50 -13.00 0.31 2.40
CA ASP A 50 -13.01 -1.11 2.75
C ASP A 50 -12.42 -2.05 1.67
N LYS A 51 -12.23 -1.56 0.44
CA LYS A 51 -11.73 -2.35 -0.72
C LYS A 51 -10.21 -2.42 -0.85
N ARG A 52 -9.45 -2.01 0.17
CA ARG A 52 -7.98 -1.95 0.12
C ARG A 52 -7.30 -3.29 -0.14
N ILE A 53 -7.80 -4.39 0.44
CA ILE A 53 -7.21 -5.73 0.26
C ILE A 53 -7.42 -6.22 -1.17
N SER A 54 -8.64 -6.09 -1.70
CA SER A 54 -8.94 -6.54 -3.06
C SER A 54 -8.17 -5.72 -4.08
N LYS A 55 -8.07 -4.40 -3.89
CA LYS A 55 -7.24 -3.53 -4.74
C LYS A 55 -5.77 -3.95 -4.69
N ALA A 56 -5.20 -4.16 -3.50
CA ALA A 56 -3.82 -4.62 -3.37
C ALA A 56 -3.59 -5.98 -4.06
N ALA A 57 -4.53 -6.91 -3.94
CA ALA A 57 -4.45 -8.22 -4.60
C ALA A 57 -4.47 -8.08 -6.13
N THR A 58 -5.40 -7.28 -6.68
CA THR A 58 -5.51 -7.01 -8.12
C THR A 58 -4.24 -6.34 -8.66
N THR A 59 -3.75 -5.30 -7.99
CA THR A 59 -2.51 -4.62 -8.39
C THR A 59 -1.31 -5.56 -8.29
N GLY A 60 -1.25 -6.38 -7.24
CA GLY A 60 -0.23 -7.42 -7.07
C GLY A 60 -0.21 -8.42 -8.21
N GLU A 61 -1.37 -8.93 -8.64
CA GLU A 61 -1.51 -9.84 -9.77
C GLU A 61 -1.11 -9.19 -11.10
N LYS A 62 -1.59 -7.97 -11.39
CA LYS A 62 -1.21 -7.20 -12.59
C LYS A 62 0.30 -7.13 -12.73
N TYR A 63 0.99 -6.64 -11.68
CA TYR A 63 2.43 -6.46 -11.76
C TYR A 63 3.22 -7.77 -11.64
N PHE A 64 2.70 -8.80 -10.98
CA PHE A 64 3.31 -10.13 -11.02
C PHE A 64 3.41 -10.63 -12.46
N LEU A 65 2.29 -10.65 -13.19
CA LEU A 65 2.26 -11.15 -14.57
C LEU A 65 3.12 -10.30 -15.51
N LEU A 66 3.02 -8.96 -15.42
CA LEU A 66 3.84 -8.07 -16.23
C LEU A 66 5.34 -8.30 -16.02
N LYS A 67 5.78 -8.44 -14.76
CA LYS A 67 7.20 -8.63 -14.43
C LYS A 67 7.69 -10.05 -14.73
N SER A 68 6.88 -11.07 -14.48
CA SER A 68 7.23 -12.47 -14.78
C SER A 68 7.41 -12.72 -16.27
N PHE A 69 6.62 -12.07 -17.12
CA PHE A 69 6.67 -12.25 -18.58
C PHE A 69 7.40 -11.12 -19.32
N ILE A 70 8.01 -10.17 -18.59
CA ILE A 70 8.76 -9.04 -19.15
C ILE A 70 7.89 -8.27 -20.16
N LEU A 71 6.62 -8.08 -19.82
CA LEU A 71 5.66 -7.38 -20.67
C LEU A 71 5.84 -5.87 -20.49
N SER A 72 5.78 -5.14 -21.61
CA SER A 72 5.71 -3.68 -21.59
C SER A 72 4.36 -3.23 -21.04
N THR A 73 4.35 -2.19 -20.21
CA THR A 73 3.14 -1.53 -19.71
C THR A 73 2.49 -0.59 -20.75
N GLY A 74 3.04 -0.52 -21.97
CA GLY A 74 2.64 0.45 -22.98
C GLY A 74 3.22 1.84 -22.72
N ASP A 75 2.65 2.86 -23.36
CA ASP A 75 2.97 4.25 -23.05
C ASP A 75 2.47 4.60 -21.64
N VAL A 76 3.20 5.47 -20.93
CA VAL A 76 2.85 5.89 -19.55
C VAL A 76 1.44 6.50 -19.46
N GLN A 77 0.91 7.00 -20.58
CA GLN A 77 -0.44 7.56 -20.68
C GLN A 77 -1.53 6.48 -20.65
N ASP A 78 -1.20 5.25 -21.03
CA ASP A 78 -2.12 4.10 -21.06
C ASP A 78 -2.09 3.28 -19.77
N ASP A 79 -1.15 3.57 -18.85
CA ASP A 79 -1.12 2.91 -17.56
C ASP A 79 -2.22 3.47 -16.64
N ALA A 80 -3.22 2.64 -16.38
CA ALA A 80 -4.35 2.95 -15.51
C ALA A 80 -3.93 3.34 -14.07
N ASP A 81 -2.71 3.01 -13.64
CA ASP A 81 -2.16 3.38 -12.33
C ASP A 81 -1.26 4.63 -12.36
N ASN A 82 -1.07 5.28 -13.51
CA ASN A 82 -0.16 6.43 -13.65
C ASN A 82 -0.61 7.67 -12.84
N THR A 83 -1.87 7.72 -12.41
CA THR A 83 -2.35 8.77 -11.50
C THR A 83 -2.27 8.30 -10.05
N SER A 84 -1.26 8.77 -9.32
CA SER A 84 -1.19 8.60 -7.87
C SER A 84 -1.98 9.68 -7.14
N PRO A 85 -2.62 9.38 -5.99
CA PRO A 85 -3.02 10.42 -5.05
C PRO A 85 -1.76 11.16 -4.56
N GLU A 86 -1.81 12.49 -4.53
CA GLU A 86 -0.67 13.32 -4.12
C GLU A 86 -0.35 13.10 -2.62
N ILE A 87 0.89 12.75 -2.27
CA ILE A 87 1.34 12.51 -0.89
C ILE A 87 2.41 13.56 -0.53
N VAL A 88 2.10 14.48 0.38
CA VAL A 88 3.07 15.51 0.83
C VAL A 88 3.78 15.05 2.12
N GLN A 89 5.11 14.90 2.07
CA GLN A 89 5.94 14.62 3.26
C GLN A 89 5.95 15.84 4.19
N ARG A 90 5.36 15.73 5.39
CA ARG A 90 5.48 16.77 6.42
C ARG A 90 6.86 16.68 7.10
N ASN A 91 7.69 17.69 6.87
CA ASN A 91 8.86 17.96 7.70
C ASN A 91 8.40 18.27 9.13
N ASN A 92 8.79 17.41 10.08
CA ASN A 92 8.51 17.57 11.51
C ASN A 92 9.32 18.73 12.10
N ASN A 93 8.92 19.98 11.84
CA ASN A 93 9.42 21.13 12.58
C ASN A 93 8.26 21.84 13.28
N GLY A 94 8.10 21.51 14.57
CA GLY A 94 7.61 22.44 15.58
C GLY A 94 6.13 22.33 15.97
N HIS A 95 5.85 21.61 17.05
CA HIS A 95 5.25 22.22 18.27
C HIS A 95 5.24 21.17 19.40
N ARG A 96 6.20 21.23 20.32
CA ARG A 96 6.10 20.46 21.57
C ARG A 96 5.25 21.30 22.55
N PRO A 97 4.08 20.81 23.01
CA PRO A 97 3.28 21.58 23.96
C PRO A 97 4.05 21.75 25.28
N LYS A 98 4.05 22.98 25.82
CA LYS A 98 4.59 23.26 27.16
C LYS A 98 3.66 22.65 28.22
N PRO A 99 4.20 22.02 29.29
CA PRO A 99 3.38 21.48 30.37
C PRO A 99 2.68 22.61 31.16
N PRO A 100 1.49 22.35 31.75
CA PRO A 100 0.69 23.36 32.42
C PRO A 100 1.32 23.85 33.73
N SER A 101 1.24 25.17 33.95
CA SER A 101 1.63 25.86 35.19
C SER A 101 0.53 25.68 36.23
N ASN A 102 0.87 25.10 37.39
CA ASN A 102 -0.02 24.94 38.53
C ASN A 102 0.09 26.17 39.45
N ASN A 103 -0.96 26.98 39.52
CA ASN A 103 -1.10 28.05 40.51
C ASN A 103 -2.37 27.80 41.33
N ASN A 104 -2.20 27.25 42.55
CA ASN A 104 -3.22 27.33 43.60
C ASN A 104 -2.56 27.85 44.88
N VAL A 105 -2.95 29.06 45.29
CA VAL A 105 -2.57 29.71 46.54
C VAL A 105 -3.85 30.27 47.18
N VAL A 106 -4.07 29.81 48.43
CA VAL A 106 -4.96 30.21 49.56
C VAL A 106 -6.48 30.23 49.40
N VAL A 107 -7.16 29.56 50.35
CA VAL A 107 -7.62 30.19 51.62
C VAL A 107 -7.35 29.23 52.79
#